data_AF-A0A6V7HWP9-F1
#
_entry.id   AF-A0A6V7HWP9-F1
#
_cell.length_a   1.000
_cell.length_b   1.000
_cell.length_c   1.000
_cell.angle_alpha   90.00
_cell.angle_beta   90.00
_cell.angle_gamma   90.00
#
_symmetry.space_group_name_H-M   'P 1'
#
loop_
_entity.id
_entity.type
_entity.pdbx_description
1 polymer ?
#
loop_
_entity_poly.entity_id
_entity_poly.type
_entity_poly.pdbx_seq_one_letter_code
_entity_poly.pdbx_strand_id
1 'polypeptide(L)' 'NLEGNNISVIFKTDFEDMATLHLLQLSYNQIHTIERGAFKDLVAVEKLKLNNNQIRYLPDTLFTNMMNLRK' A
#
# COMPACT_ATOMS: atom_id res chain seq x y z
N ASN A 1 10.96 -1.51 -3.87
CA ASN A 1 11.14 -2.13 -2.54
C ASN A 1 11.33 -1.00 -1.55
N LEU A 2 10.43 -0.85 -0.57
CA LEU A 2 10.46 0.23 0.44
C LEU A 2 10.48 -0.35 1.87
N GLU A 3 10.84 -1.63 2.03
CA GLU A 3 10.99 -2.28 3.33
C GLU A 3 12.09 -1.63 4.18
N GLY A 4 11.86 -1.50 5.49
CA GLY A 4 12.90 -1.05 6.43
C GLY A 4 13.20 0.45 6.40
N ASN A 5 12.23 1.30 6.04
CA ASN A 5 12.37 2.75 6.03
C ASN A 5 11.60 3.42 7.19
N ASN A 6 11.61 4.76 7.20
CA ASN A 6 10.89 5.57 8.21
C ASN A 6 9.56 6.14 7.67
N ILE A 7 8.90 5.43 6.75
CA ILE A 7 7.62 5.88 6.18
C ILE A 7 6.57 5.84 7.28
N SER A 8 5.87 6.96 7.49
CA SER A 8 4.85 7.12 8.55
C SER A 8 3.44 7.30 7.99
N VAL A 9 3.34 7.93 6.82
CA VAL A 9 2.10 8.17 6.10
C VAL A 9 2.29 7.73 4.65
N ILE A 10 1.29 7.06 4.09
CA ILE A 10 1.18 6.87 2.64
C ILE A 10 0.15 7.87 2.12
N PHE A 11 0.59 8.81 1.31
CA PHE A 11 -0.25 9.82 0.68
C PHE A 11 -0.94 9.26 -0.56
N LYS A 12 -2.05 9.89 -0.94
CA LYS A 12 -2.82 9.54 -2.14
C LYS A 12 -1.97 9.50 -3.42
N THR A 13 -0.92 10.33 -3.49
CA THR A 13 -0.07 10.54 -4.67
C THR A 13 1.17 9.65 -4.71
N ASP A 14 1.53 8.96 -3.64
CA ASP A 14 2.81 8.22 -3.55
C ASP A 14 2.94 7.09 -4.58
N PHE A 15 1.80 6.54 -5.02
CA PHE A 15 1.73 5.44 -5.97
C PHE A 15 0.84 5.75 -7.18
N GLU A 16 0.67 7.04 -7.49
CA GLU A 16 -0.06 7.46 -8.68
C GLU A 16 0.59 6.91 -9.96
N ASP A 17 -0.23 6.51 -10.92
CA ASP A 17 0.17 5.95 -12.22
C ASP A 17 1.01 4.65 -12.17
N MET A 18 1.12 4.00 -11.00
CA MET A 18 1.84 2.72 -10.84
C MET A 18 1.01 1.49 -11.26
N ALA A 19 0.32 1.59 -12.41
CA ALA A 19 -0.61 0.56 -12.90
C ALA A 19 0.05 -0.79 -13.23
N THR A 20 1.37 -0.82 -13.44
CA THR A 20 2.13 -2.02 -13.80
C THR A 20 2.91 -2.61 -12.63
N LEU A 21 2.78 -2.07 -11.42
CA LEU A 21 3.47 -2.58 -10.24
C LEU A 21 2.87 -3.92 -9.81
N HIS A 22 3.68 -4.96 -9.68
CA HIS A 22 3.24 -6.31 -9.27
C HIS A 22 3.49 -6.60 -7.77
N LEU A 23 4.53 -5.98 -7.19
CA LEU A 23 4.96 -6.22 -5.81
C LEU A 23 5.26 -4.89 -5.11
N LEU A 24 4.54 -4.62 -4.03
CA LEU A 24 4.79 -3.50 -3.13
C LEU A 24 5.19 -4.01 -1.74
N GLN A 25 6.46 -3.78 -1.37
CA GLN A 25 7.00 -4.13 -0.05
C GLN A 25 7.17 -2.87 0.79
N LEU A 26 6.41 -2.78 1.88
CA LEU A 26 6.38 -1.67 2.84
C LEU A 26 6.55 -2.19 4.29
N SER A 27 6.99 -3.44 4.44
CA SER A 27 7.23 -4.06 5.75
C SER A 27 8.26 -3.28 6.57
N TYR A 28 8.19 -3.38 7.89
CA TYR A 28 9.17 -2.78 8.80
C TYR A 28 9.32 -1.26 8.59
N ASN A 29 8.20 -0.56 8.45
CA ASN A 29 8.13 0.89 8.47
C ASN A 29 7.38 1.35 9.73
N GLN A 30 7.00 2.64 9.77
CA GLN A 30 6.25 3.23 10.88
C GLN A 30 4.86 3.71 10.40
N ILE A 31 4.32 3.09 9.35
CA ILE A 31 3.11 3.56 8.68
C ILE A 31 1.95 3.45 9.67
N HIS A 32 1.36 4.59 10.02
CA HIS A 32 0.19 4.68 10.88
C HIS A 32 -1.04 5.17 10.12
N THR A 33 -0.85 5.82 8.97
CA THR A 33 -1.94 6.36 8.15
C THR A 33 -1.72 6.00 6.68
N ILE A 34 -2.79 5.52 6.04
CA ILE A 34 -2.87 5.34 4.59
C ILE A 34 -4.05 6.18 4.12
N GLU A 35 -3.79 7.19 3.29
CA GLU A 35 -4.83 8.06 2.78
C GLU A 35 -5.82 7.30 1.90
N ARG A 36 -7.07 7.79 1.89
CA ARG A 36 -8.12 7.23 1.04
C ARG A 36 -7.70 7.32 -0.42
N GLY A 37 -7.65 6.17 -1.09
CA GLY A 37 -7.30 6.07 -2.50
C GLY A 37 -5.80 6.03 -2.77
N ALA A 38 -4.92 5.92 -1.77
CA ALA A 38 -3.48 5.76 -1.99
C ALA A 38 -3.10 4.55 -2.86
N PHE A 39 -3.95 3.53 -2.93
CA PHE A 39 -3.74 2.35 -3.76
C PHE A 39 -4.66 2.29 -4.99
N LYS A 40 -5.28 3.42 -5.39
CA LYS A 40 -6.30 3.46 -6.47
C LYS A 40 -5.78 2.93 -7.81
N ASP A 41 -4.51 3.19 -8.12
CA ASP A 41 -3.89 2.87 -9.41
C ASP A 41 -3.09 1.56 -9.37
N LEU A 42 -3.00 0.90 -8.21
CA LEU A 42 -2.22 -0.34 -8.00
C LEU A 42 -2.95 -1.59 -8.53
N VAL A 43 -3.49 -1.53 -9.75
CA VAL A 43 -4.38 -2.53 -10.34
C VAL A 43 -3.69 -3.87 -10.62
N ALA A 44 -2.39 -3.87 -10.91
CA ALA A 44 -1.61 -5.07 -11.21
C ALA A 44 -0.94 -5.70 -9.97
N VAL A 45 -1.07 -5.10 -8.78
CA VAL A 45 -0.36 -5.60 -7.60
C VAL A 45 -0.90 -6.96 -7.20
N GLU A 46 -0.02 -7.95 -7.19
CA GLU A 46 -0.31 -9.31 -6.77
C GLU A 46 0.06 -9.55 -5.31
N LYS A 47 1.05 -8.80 -4.81
CA LYS A 47 1.58 -8.95 -3.45
C LYS A 47 1.85 -7.59 -2.81
N LEU A 48 1.16 -7.34 -1.71
CA LEU A 48 1.34 -6.17 -0.85
C LEU A 48 1.80 -6.64 0.53
N LYS A 49 2.94 -6.14 1.01
CA LYS A 49 3.40 -6.40 2.38
C LYS A 49 3.37 -5.14 3.21
N LEU A 50 2.58 -5.17 4.29
CA LEU A 50 2.44 -4.07 5.27
C LEU A 50 2.76 -4.51 6.71
N ASN A 51 3.27 -5.71 6.92
CA ASN A 51 3.59 -6.23 8.26
C ASN A 51 4.66 -5.40 8.98
N ASN A 52 4.62 -5.39 10.32
CA ASN A 52 5.51 -4.57 11.15
C ASN A 52 5.40 -3.07 10.81
N ASN A 53 4.17 -2.56 10.85
CA ASN A 53 3.82 -1.14 10.78
C ASN A 53 2.91 -0.80 11.97
N GLN A 54 2.44 0.45 12.05
CA GLN A 54 1.61 0.97 13.15
C GLN A 54 0.18 1.27 12.70
N ILE A 55 -0.30 0.56 11.66
CA ILE A 55 -1.61 0.75 11.05
C ILE A 55 -2.69 0.31 12.03
N ARG A 56 -3.56 1.24 12.44
CA ARG A 56 -4.67 0.96 13.37
C ARG A 56 -5.97 0.63 12.68
N TYR A 57 -6.19 1.21 11.50
CA TYR A 57 -7.40 1.04 10.71
C TYR A 57 -7.03 1.02 9.23
N LEU A 58 -7.77 0.23 8.47
CA LEU A 58 -7.73 0.21 7.01
C LEU A 58 -9.15 0.48 6.52
N PRO A 59 -9.37 1.46 5.63
CA PRO A 59 -10.69 1.66 5.07
C PRO A 59 -11.06 0.47 4.17
N ASP A 60 -12.32 0.00 4.24
CA ASP A 60 -12.80 -1.16 3.47
C ASP A 60 -12.59 -1.02 1.96
N THR A 61 -12.57 0.23 1.47
CA THR A 61 -12.37 0.56 0.06
C THR A 61 -10.90 0.62 -0.36
N LEU A 62 -9.95 0.35 0.53
CA LEU A 62 -8.52 0.55 0.23
C LEU A 62 -8.02 -0.37 -0.89
N PHE A 63 -8.56 -1.59 -0.95
CA PHE A 63 -8.10 -2.64 -1.87
C PHE A 63 -9.04 -2.89 -3.05
N THR A 64 -10.09 -2.09 -3.21
CA THR A 64 -11.17 -2.35 -4.20
C THR A 64 -10.67 -2.48 -5.64
N ASN A 65 -9.61 -1.75 -6.02
CA ASN A 65 -9.06 -1.79 -7.38
C ASN A 65 -7.94 -2.83 -7.56
N MET A 66 -7.47 -3.47 -6.49
CA MET A 66 -6.34 -4.40 -6.51
C MET A 66 -6.83 -5.82 -6.84
N MET A 67 -7.38 -5.99 -8.05
CA MET A 67 -8.07 -7.21 -8.48
C MET A 67 -7.18 -8.46 -8.49
N ASN A 68 -5.87 -8.28 -8.65
CA ASN A 68 -4.90 -9.38 -8.68
C ASN A 68 -4.29 -9.70 -7.31
N LEU A 69 -4.68 -8.98 -6.26
CA LEU A 69 -4.09 -9.12 -4.93
C LEU A 69 -4.43 -10.50 -4.34
N ARG A 70 -3.39 -11.25 -3.99
CA ARG A 70 -3.54 -12.59 -3.41
C ARG A 70 -3.48 -12.52 -1.88
N LYS A 71 -4.22 -13.43 -1.23
CA LYS A 71 -4.19 -13.62 0.23
C LYS A 71 -2.85 -14.18 0.70
#